data_AF-A0A2D4HNN8-F1
#
_entry.id   AF-A0A2D4HNN8-F1
#
_cell.length_a   1.000
_cell.length_b   1.000
_cell.length_c   1.000
_cell.angle_alpha   90.00
_cell.angle_beta   90.00
_cell.angle_gamma   90.00
#
_symmetry.space_group_name_H-M   'P 1'
#
loop_
_entity.id
_entity.type
_entity.pdbx_description
1 polymer ?
#
loop_
_entity_poly.entity_id
_entity_poly.type
_entity_poly.pdbx_seq_one_letter_code
_entity_poly.pdbx_strand_id
1 'polypeptide(L)'
;MADVVYCPRPSCQTPVMQDPSCTMGICSRCNYAFCTLCQMTYHGVSPCKVTAEKLADLRNEYLQADEATQRFLEQRYGKRVIQKTLEEMESKKWLENNSKSCPYCATPIEKLNGCNRMRCSACMQYFCWLCMGVLSRINPYKHFSDPDSPCFNLLFQAMETED
;
A
#
# COMPACT_ATOMS: atom_id res chain seq x y z
N MET A 1 -14.87 -35.83 -6.58
CA MET A 1 -15.24 -35.50 -7.98
C MET A 1 -14.05 -34.82 -8.60
N ALA A 2 -13.63 -35.20 -9.80
CA ALA A 2 -12.62 -34.45 -10.53
C ALA A 2 -13.34 -33.33 -11.28
N ASP A 3 -12.98 -32.08 -10.98
CA ASP A 3 -13.58 -30.93 -11.67
C ASP A 3 -13.03 -30.81 -13.10
N VAL A 4 -13.86 -30.31 -14.01
CA VAL A 4 -13.48 -30.07 -15.42
C VAL A 4 -13.28 -28.58 -15.60
N VAL A 5 -12.12 -28.19 -16.12
CA VAL A 5 -11.82 -26.81 -16.55
C VAL A 5 -11.70 -26.76 -18.06
N TYR A 6 -11.96 -25.61 -18.67
CA TYR A 6 -11.88 -25.45 -20.12
C TYR A 6 -10.60 -24.73 -20.51
N CYS A 7 -10.01 -25.14 -21.64
CA CYS A 7 -8.86 -24.43 -22.20
C CYS A 7 -9.23 -22.94 -22.42
N PRO A 8 -8.46 -22.00 -21.87
CA PRO A 8 -8.83 -20.59 -21.89
C PRO A 8 -8.61 -19.92 -23.26
N ARG A 9 -8.00 -20.63 -24.23
CA ARG A 9 -7.89 -20.12 -25.61
C ARG A 9 -9.28 -20.11 -26.24
N PRO A 10 -9.79 -18.94 -26.68
CA PRO A 10 -11.13 -18.83 -27.28
C PRO A 10 -11.33 -19.74 -28.49
N SER A 11 -10.26 -20.01 -29.25
CA SER A 11 -10.28 -20.90 -30.42
C SER A 11 -10.26 -22.39 -30.09
N CYS A 12 -10.06 -22.78 -28.82
CA CYS A 12 -9.84 -24.17 -28.43
C CYS A 12 -10.93 -24.69 -27.48
N GLN A 13 -11.08 -24.07 -26.30
CA GLN A 13 -12.07 -24.39 -25.27
C GLN A 13 -12.29 -25.88 -24.99
N THR A 14 -11.27 -26.72 -25.21
CA THR A 14 -11.36 -28.16 -24.98
C THR A 14 -11.37 -28.43 -23.47
N PRO A 15 -12.23 -29.34 -22.97
CA PRO A 15 -12.25 -29.71 -21.57
C PRO A 15 -10.92 -30.36 -21.14
N VAL A 16 -10.47 -30.00 -19.95
CA VAL A 16 -9.23 -30.46 -19.31
C VAL A 16 -9.59 -30.92 -17.91
N MET A 17 -9.15 -32.13 -17.55
CA MET A 17 -9.34 -32.67 -16.21
C MET A 17 -8.47 -31.89 -15.22
N GLN A 18 -9.07 -31.40 -14.14
CA GLN A 18 -8.33 -30.73 -13.08
C GLN A 18 -7.85 -31.75 -12.04
N ASP A 19 -6.58 -31.65 -11.67
CA ASP A 19 -6.04 -32.29 -10.48
C ASP A 19 -6.23 -31.36 -9.28
N PRO A 20 -6.98 -31.74 -8.23
CA PRO A 20 -7.15 -30.90 -7.03
C PRO A 20 -5.83 -30.56 -6.32
N SER A 21 -4.79 -31.36 -6.52
CA SER A 21 -3.46 -31.14 -5.93
C SER A 21 -2.57 -30.20 -6.74
N CYS A 22 -2.96 -29.86 -7.98
CA CYS A 22 -2.15 -29.08 -8.89
C CYS A 22 -2.94 -27.95 -9.57
N THR A 23 -2.35 -26.76 -9.64
CA THR A 23 -2.95 -25.62 -10.35
C THR A 23 -2.61 -25.62 -11.85
N MET A 24 -1.97 -26.67 -12.37
CA MET A 24 -1.57 -26.79 -13.77
C MET A 24 -2.62 -27.55 -14.57
N GLY A 25 -3.08 -26.96 -15.68
CA GLY A 25 -3.85 -27.65 -16.71
C GLY A 25 -3.08 -27.68 -18.03
N ILE A 26 -3.06 -28.83 -18.71
CA ILE A 26 -2.47 -28.97 -20.05
C ILE A 26 -3.59 -29.37 -21.01
N CYS A 27 -3.84 -28.55 -22.03
CA CYS A 27 -4.86 -28.84 -23.03
C CYS A 27 -4.39 -29.89 -24.04
N SER A 28 -5.10 -31.01 -24.17
CA SER A 28 -4.78 -32.09 -25.11
C SER A 28 -4.92 -31.72 -26.59
N ARG A 29 -5.72 -30.69 -26.92
CA ARG A 29 -5.93 -30.24 -28.30
C ARG A 29 -4.87 -29.26 -28.80
N CYS A 30 -4.46 -28.31 -27.96
CA CYS A 30 -3.57 -27.21 -28.37
C CYS A 30 -2.25 -27.14 -27.58
N ASN A 31 -2.02 -28.09 -26.66
CA ASN A 31 -0.86 -28.18 -25.77
C ASN A 31 -0.57 -26.92 -24.93
N TYR A 32 -1.57 -26.06 -24.76
CA TYR A 32 -1.43 -24.88 -23.91
C TYR A 32 -1.44 -25.29 -22.44
N ALA A 33 -0.34 -24.98 -21.73
CA ALA A 33 -0.23 -25.12 -20.29
C ALA A 33 -0.69 -23.84 -19.59
N PHE A 34 -1.71 -23.94 -18.75
CA PHE A 34 -2.35 -22.81 -18.09
C PHE A 34 -2.55 -23.06 -16.60
N CYS A 35 -2.67 -21.98 -15.84
CA CYS A 35 -3.09 -22.05 -14.46
C CYS A 35 -4.61 -22.22 -14.39
N THR A 36 -5.09 -23.25 -13.66
CA THR A 36 -6.52 -23.51 -13.48
C THR A 36 -7.23 -22.42 -12.66
N LEU A 37 -6.47 -21.62 -11.90
CA LEU A 37 -7.02 -20.54 -11.07
C LEU A 37 -7.19 -19.23 -11.84
N CYS A 38 -6.16 -18.78 -12.59
CA CYS A 38 -6.21 -17.49 -13.30
C CYS A 38 -6.39 -17.60 -14.81
N GLN A 39 -6.38 -18.81 -15.37
CA GLN A 39 -6.53 -19.08 -16.81
C GLN A 39 -5.42 -18.47 -17.70
N MET A 40 -4.36 -17.93 -17.09
CA MET A 40 -3.16 -17.46 -17.78
C MET A 40 -2.15 -18.59 -17.95
N THR A 41 -1.04 -18.32 -18.62
CA THR A 41 0.07 -19.26 -18.76
C THR A 41 0.51 -19.77 -17.39
N TYR A 42 0.78 -21.08 -17.29
CA TYR A 42 1.22 -21.68 -16.03
C TYR A 42 2.50 -21.01 -15.51
N HIS A 43 2.51 -20.68 -14.22
CA HIS A 43 3.55 -19.87 -13.58
C HIS A 43 4.25 -20.59 -12.41
N GLY A 44 4.09 -21.91 -12.32
CA GLY A 44 4.77 -22.73 -11.31
C GLY A 44 4.36 -22.35 -9.88
N VAL A 45 5.36 -22.11 -9.05
CA VAL A 45 5.19 -21.67 -7.65
C VAL A 45 4.91 -20.16 -7.51
N SER A 46 4.99 -19.39 -8.61
CA SER A 46 4.69 -17.96 -8.56
C SER A 46 3.18 -17.75 -8.41
N PRO A 47 2.75 -16.72 -7.66
CA PRO A 47 1.33 -16.39 -7.55
C PRO A 47 0.76 -15.90 -8.89
N CYS A 48 -0.57 -15.94 -9.03
CA CYS A 48 -1.24 -15.36 -10.18
C CYS A 48 -0.94 -13.86 -10.27
N LYS A 49 -0.57 -13.35 -11.46
CA LYS A 49 -0.30 -11.92 -11.64
C LYS A 49 -1.57 -11.09 -11.45
N VAL A 50 -1.48 -10.05 -10.62
CA VAL A 50 -2.57 -9.10 -10.34
C VAL A 50 -2.11 -7.69 -10.73
N THR A 51 -2.99 -6.90 -11.35
CA THR A 51 -2.72 -5.49 -11.66
C THR A 51 -2.93 -4.63 -10.41
N ALA A 52 -2.34 -3.43 -10.37
CA ALA A 52 -2.46 -2.53 -9.22
C ALA A 52 -3.93 -2.21 -8.86
N GLU A 53 -4.79 -2.03 -9.87
CA GLU A 53 -6.23 -1.82 -9.69
C GLU A 53 -6.89 -3.01 -8.99
N LYS A 54 -6.61 -4.22 -9.47
CA LYS A 54 -7.18 -5.46 -8.92
C LYS A 54 -6.65 -5.81 -7.52
N LEU A 55 -5.53 -5.23 -7.09
CA LEU A 55 -5.04 -5.40 -5.71
C LEU A 55 -5.94 -4.71 -4.70
N ALA A 56 -6.54 -3.56 -5.05
CA ALA A 56 -7.48 -2.87 -4.17
C ALA A 56 -8.78 -3.66 -4.01
N ASP A 57 -9.30 -4.21 -5.11
CA ASP A 57 -10.48 -5.08 -5.10
C ASP A 57 -10.21 -6.36 -4.31
N LEU A 58 -9.08 -7.02 -4.57
CA LEU A 58 -8.64 -8.23 -3.85
C LEU A 58 -8.57 -7.99 -2.34
N ARG A 59 -8.05 -6.84 -1.91
CA ARG A 59 -7.99 -6.46 -0.49
C ARG A 59 -9.40 -6.34 0.12
N ASN A 60 -10.31 -5.65 -0.58
CA ASN A 60 -11.67 -5.45 -0.09
C ASN A 60 -12.42 -6.78 -0.02
N GLU A 61 -12.26 -7.64 -1.03
CA GLU A 61 -12.80 -9.00 -1.05
C GLU A 61 -12.26 -9.82 0.12
N TYR A 62 -10.94 -9.79 0.36
CA TYR A 62 -10.32 -10.54 1.45
C TYR A 62 -10.81 -10.11 2.85
N LEU A 63 -11.00 -8.82 3.07
CA LEU A 63 -11.52 -8.28 4.34
C LEU A 63 -12.97 -8.68 4.63
N GLN A 64 -13.76 -8.91 3.58
CA GLN A 64 -15.18 -9.29 3.68
C GLN A 64 -15.41 -10.80 3.55
N ALA A 65 -14.38 -11.53 3.12
CA ALA A 65 -14.42 -12.97 2.90
C ALA A 65 -14.50 -13.76 4.22
N ASP A 66 -15.19 -14.88 4.17
CA ASP A 66 -15.14 -15.93 5.20
C ASP A 66 -13.81 -16.70 5.11
N GLU A 67 -13.52 -17.54 6.12
CA GLU A 67 -12.24 -18.26 6.19
C GLU A 67 -11.97 -19.16 4.97
N ALA A 68 -13.01 -19.78 4.39
CA ALA A 68 -12.84 -20.64 3.22
C ALA A 68 -12.42 -19.82 1.98
N THR A 69 -13.09 -18.68 1.75
CA THR A 69 -12.76 -17.77 0.65
C THR A 69 -11.39 -17.12 0.87
N GLN A 70 -11.04 -16.73 2.09
CA GLN A 70 -9.70 -16.22 2.40
C GLN A 70 -8.62 -17.24 2.05
N ARG A 71 -8.78 -18.51 2.46
CA ARG A 71 -7.83 -19.59 2.10
C ARG A 71 -7.71 -19.78 0.59
N PHE A 72 -8.82 -19.70 -0.15
CA PHE A 72 -8.80 -19.77 -1.61
C PHE A 72 -8.03 -18.58 -2.23
N LEU A 73 -8.28 -17.36 -1.75
CA LEU A 73 -7.57 -16.17 -2.20
C LEU A 73 -6.07 -16.25 -1.89
N GLU A 74 -5.69 -16.71 -0.69
CA GLU A 74 -4.29 -16.94 -0.31
C GLU A 74 -3.61 -17.98 -1.21
N GLN A 75 -4.31 -19.05 -1.60
CA GLN A 75 -3.77 -20.05 -2.54
C GLN A 75 -3.60 -19.48 -3.95
N ARG A 76 -4.54 -18.64 -4.40
CA ARG A 76 -4.54 -18.08 -5.76
C ARG A 76 -3.51 -16.98 -5.95
N TYR A 77 -3.46 -16.03 -5.02
CA TYR A 77 -2.65 -14.81 -5.13
C TYR A 77 -1.43 -14.80 -4.22
N GLY A 78 -1.32 -15.77 -3.33
CA GLY A 78 -0.25 -15.86 -2.34
C GLY A 78 -0.56 -15.01 -1.11
N LYS A 79 -0.55 -15.65 0.07
CA LYS A 79 -0.74 -15.01 1.37
C LYS A 79 0.08 -13.74 1.56
N ARG A 80 1.37 -13.77 1.20
CA ARG A 80 2.28 -12.62 1.34
C ARG A 80 1.87 -11.43 0.48
N VAL A 81 1.31 -11.65 -0.71
CA VAL A 81 0.85 -10.57 -1.60
C VAL A 81 -0.34 -9.87 -0.96
N ILE A 82 -1.30 -10.64 -0.45
CA ILE A 82 -2.49 -10.11 0.21
C ILE A 82 -2.11 -9.36 1.49
N GLN A 83 -1.28 -9.94 2.35
CA GLN A 83 -0.79 -9.28 3.57
C GLN A 83 -0.11 -7.96 3.25
N LYS A 84 0.77 -7.94 2.24
CA LYS A 84 1.43 -6.71 1.81
C LYS A 84 0.43 -5.64 1.39
N THR A 85 -0.63 -5.98 0.66
CA THR A 85 -1.66 -5.00 0.26
C THR A 85 -2.45 -4.43 1.44
N LEU A 86 -2.61 -5.20 2.52
CA LEU A 86 -3.25 -4.75 3.75
C LEU A 86 -2.31 -3.80 4.51
N GLU A 87 -1.07 -4.24 4.73
CA GLU A 87 -0.02 -3.47 5.42
C GLU A 87 0.26 -2.13 4.70
N GLU A 88 0.35 -2.12 3.37
CA GLU A 88 0.57 -0.90 2.59
C GLU A 88 -0.58 0.12 2.76
N MET A 89 -1.83 -0.33 2.98
CA MET A 89 -2.95 0.58 3.25
C MET A 89 -2.86 1.16 4.66
N GLU A 90 -2.56 0.32 5.66
CA GLU A 90 -2.41 0.76 7.05
C GLU A 90 -1.25 1.73 7.17
N SER A 91 -0.12 1.44 6.53
CA SER A 91 1.04 2.33 6.48
C SER A 91 0.70 3.70 5.87
N LYS A 92 -0.06 3.73 4.76
CA LYS A 92 -0.51 4.99 4.15
C LYS A 92 -1.43 5.78 5.07
N LYS A 93 -2.45 5.15 5.66
CA LYS A 93 -3.35 5.81 6.60
C LYS A 93 -2.62 6.35 7.81
N TRP A 94 -1.65 5.59 8.33
CA TRP A 94 -0.84 6.02 9.45
C TRP A 94 -0.03 7.27 9.09
N LEU A 95 0.62 7.28 7.92
CA LEU A 95 1.35 8.46 7.43
C LEU A 95 0.43 9.68 7.27
N GLU A 96 -0.76 9.51 6.71
CA GLU A 96 -1.74 10.61 6.55
C GLU A 96 -2.17 11.22 7.89
N ASN A 97 -2.30 10.39 8.93
CA ASN A 97 -2.78 10.83 10.24
C ASN A 97 -1.68 11.35 11.17
N ASN A 98 -0.45 10.82 11.04
CA ASN A 98 0.63 11.06 12.02
C ASN A 98 1.79 11.87 11.45
N SER A 99 1.75 12.23 10.16
CA SER A 99 2.83 12.99 9.54
C SER A 99 2.31 14.19 8.73
N LYS A 100 3.18 15.18 8.54
CA LYS A 100 2.96 16.28 7.61
C LYS A 100 4.07 16.31 6.57
N SER A 101 3.72 16.66 5.34
CA SER A 101 4.70 16.75 4.26
C SER A 101 5.60 17.98 4.43
N CYS A 102 6.91 17.80 4.27
CA CYS A 102 7.84 18.91 4.26
C CYS A 102 7.46 19.91 3.15
N PRO A 103 7.33 21.21 3.43
CA PRO A 103 6.92 22.19 2.42
C PRO A 103 7.97 22.47 1.34
N TYR A 104 9.18 21.95 1.50
CA TYR A 104 10.26 22.11 0.53
C TYR A 104 10.46 20.87 -0.37
N CYS A 105 10.49 19.67 0.22
CA CYS A 105 10.80 18.43 -0.50
C CYS A 105 9.71 17.34 -0.43
N ALA A 106 8.56 17.64 0.19
CA ALA A 106 7.43 16.73 0.38
C ALA A 106 7.69 15.45 1.18
N THR A 107 8.90 15.24 1.71
CA THR A 107 9.18 14.11 2.61
C THR A 107 8.22 14.15 3.81
N PRO A 108 7.49 13.06 4.12
CA PRO A 108 6.65 12.98 5.32
C PRO A 108 7.49 13.12 6.59
N ILE A 109 7.12 14.05 7.47
CA ILE A 109 7.78 14.30 8.74
C ILE A 109 6.76 14.08 9.85
N GLU A 110 7.09 13.24 10.81
CA GLU A 110 6.38 13.11 12.07
C GLU A 110 6.91 14.13 13.08
N LYS A 111 6.02 14.72 13.88
CA LYS A 111 6.42 15.53 15.04
C LYS A 111 6.33 14.66 16.27
N LEU A 112 7.49 14.30 16.83
CA LEU A 112 7.56 13.58 18.10
C LEU A 112 7.27 14.55 19.25
N ASN A 113 8.21 15.44 19.56
CA ASN A 113 8.10 16.38 20.67
C ASN A 113 8.87 17.67 20.36
N GLY A 114 8.63 18.72 21.16
CA GLY A 114 9.36 19.98 21.08
C GLY A 114 8.62 21.11 20.35
N CYS A 115 9.39 22.13 19.95
CA CYS A 115 8.85 23.37 19.38
C CYS A 115 8.35 23.21 17.94
N ASN A 116 7.50 24.15 17.51
CA ASN A 116 6.95 24.23 16.16
C ASN A 116 7.96 24.64 15.09
N ARG A 117 9.22 24.96 15.46
CA ARG A 117 10.32 25.16 14.51
C ARG A 117 10.98 23.81 14.18
N MET A 118 10.47 23.16 13.13
CA MET A 118 10.92 21.84 12.68
C MET A 118 12.10 21.95 11.70
N ARG A 119 12.89 20.87 11.60
CA ARG A 119 13.93 20.68 10.59
C ARG A 119 13.63 19.39 9.84
N CYS A 120 13.50 19.46 8.52
CA CYS A 120 13.30 18.25 7.71
C CYS A 120 14.53 17.33 7.84
N SER A 121 14.31 16.04 8.11
CA SER A 121 15.38 15.04 8.22
C SER A 121 16.07 14.73 6.89
N ALA A 122 15.37 14.91 5.76
CA ALA A 122 15.91 14.64 4.43
C ALA A 122 16.65 15.84 3.82
N CYS A 123 15.99 16.99 3.68
CA CYS A 123 16.57 18.15 3.01
C CYS A 123 17.18 19.19 3.96
N MET A 124 17.10 18.97 5.28
CA MET A 124 17.60 19.86 6.33
C MET A 124 16.97 21.27 6.37
N GLN A 125 15.94 21.53 5.57
CA GLN A 125 15.23 22.81 5.55
C GLN A 125 14.42 23.02 6.84
N TYR A 126 14.51 24.22 7.42
CA TYR A 126 13.66 24.61 8.54
C TYR A 126 12.26 25.00 8.05
N PHE A 127 11.24 24.62 8.80
CA PHE A 127 9.85 24.95 8.52
C PHE A 127 9.02 25.06 9.82
N CYS A 128 7.88 25.74 9.75
CA CYS A 128 6.94 25.85 10.86
C CYS A 128 5.92 24.71 10.82
N TRP A 129 5.73 23.99 11.94
CA TRP A 129 4.79 22.88 12.05
C TRP A 129 3.30 23.29 12.05
N LEU A 130 3.01 24.55 12.37
CA LEU A 130 1.64 25.04 12.43
C LEU A 130 1.15 25.39 11.02
N CYS A 131 1.86 26.29 10.34
CA CYS A 131 1.45 26.82 9.04
C CYS A 131 2.09 26.13 7.83
N MET A 132 2.99 25.16 8.04
CA MET A 132 3.80 24.54 6.98
C MET A 132 4.65 25.56 6.18
N GLY A 133 4.94 26.74 6.73
CA GLY A 133 5.78 27.75 6.08
C GLY A 133 7.27 27.39 6.11
N VAL A 134 7.98 27.60 4.99
CA VAL A 134 9.44 27.48 4.93
C VAL A 134 10.08 28.61 5.74
N LEU A 135 11.03 28.27 6.62
CA LEU A 135 11.71 29.22 7.50
C LEU A 135 13.11 29.58 6.98
N SER A 136 13.60 30.75 7.37
CA SER A 136 14.97 31.19 7.06
C SER A 136 16.01 30.23 7.66
N ARG A 137 17.09 29.94 6.90
CA ARG A 137 18.24 29.17 7.41
C ARG A 137 19.10 29.94 8.40
N ILE A 138 19.10 31.27 8.32
CA ILE A 138 19.92 32.14 9.15
C ILE A 138 19.20 32.44 10.47
N ASN A 139 17.92 32.80 10.41
CA ASN A 139 17.12 33.09 11.60
C ASN A 139 15.72 32.46 11.50
N PRO A 140 15.59 31.15 11.78
CA PRO A 140 14.32 30.45 11.69
C PRO A 140 13.32 30.86 12.78
N TYR A 141 13.78 31.44 13.89
CA TYR A 141 12.92 31.85 15.01
C TYR A 141 12.20 33.18 14.76
N LYS A 142 12.67 34.00 13.80
CA LYS A 142 12.02 35.27 13.43
C LYS A 142 10.52 35.08 13.18
N HIS A 143 10.13 33.98 12.52
CA HIS A 143 8.73 33.67 12.24
C HIS A 143 7.84 33.59 13.49
N PHE A 144 8.39 33.28 14.66
CA PHE A 144 7.63 33.19 15.91
C PHE A 144 7.76 34.46 16.77
N SER A 145 8.66 35.38 16.42
CA SER A 145 8.91 36.64 17.14
C SER A 145 8.45 37.88 16.37
N ASP A 146 8.01 37.71 15.12
CA ASP A 146 7.50 38.78 14.27
C ASP A 146 5.99 38.96 14.47
N PRO A 147 5.51 40.12 14.95
CA PRO A 147 4.08 40.38 15.17
C PRO A 147 3.21 40.23 13.91
N ASP A 148 3.79 40.40 12.72
CA ASP A 148 3.07 40.25 11.45
C ASP A 148 2.93 38.79 11.01
N SER A 149 3.58 37.85 11.72
CA SER A 149 3.53 36.44 11.40
C SER A 149 2.24 35.79 11.93
N PRO A 150 1.59 34.90 11.15
CA PRO A 150 0.43 34.14 11.63
C PRO A 150 0.77 33.17 12.78
N CYS A 151 2.05 32.97 13.09
CA CYS A 151 2.52 32.11 14.18
C CYS A 151 3.29 32.88 15.26
N PHE A 152 3.05 34.18 15.39
CA PHE A 152 3.63 35.01 16.44
C PHE A 152 3.32 34.45 17.85
N ASN A 153 4.36 34.27 18.67
CA ASN A 153 4.31 33.66 20.01
C ASN A 153 3.79 32.21 20.07
N LEU A 154 3.72 31.49 18.95
CA LEU A 154 3.22 30.10 18.90
C LEU A 154 4.36 29.05 18.81
N LEU A 155 5.59 29.39 19.20
CA LEU A 155 6.74 28.48 19.09
C LEU A 155 6.53 27.17 19.86
N PHE A 156 5.85 27.22 21.00
CA PHE A 156 5.59 26.06 21.87
C PHE A 156 4.10 25.73 22.02
N GLN A 157 3.23 26.30 21.18
CA GLN A 157 1.80 25.99 21.23
C GLN A 157 1.56 24.53 20.85
N ALA A 158 0.61 23.87 21.54
CA ALA A 158 0.24 22.47 21.34
C ALA A 158 1.39 21.48 21.61
N MET A 159 2.24 21.76 22.60
CA MET A 159 2.96 20.69 23.28
C MET A 159 1.95 19.98 24.17
N GLU A 160 1.58 18.74 23.80
CA GLU A 160 0.90 17.85 24.71
C GLU A 160 1.86 17.59 25.87
N THR A 161 1.54 18.14 27.04
CA THR A 161 2.09 17.66 28.30
C THR A 161 1.43 16.31 28.55
N GLU A 162 2.13 15.23 28.22
CA GLU A 162 1.82 13.93 28.82
C GLU A 162 2.09 14.08 30.33
N ASP A 163 1.02 14.21 31.12
CA ASP A 163 1.02 13.97 32.58
C ASP A 163 1.02 12.46 32.87
#